data_AF-A0A6I4NNW0-F1
#
_entry.id   AF-A0A6I4NNW0-F1
#
_cell.length_a   1.000
_cell.length_b   1.000
_cell.length_c   1.000
_cell.angle_alpha   90.00
_cell.angle_beta   90.00
_cell.angle_gamma   90.00
#
_symmetry.space_group_name_H-M   'P 1'
#
loop_
_entity.id
_entity.type
_entity.pdbx_description
1 polymer ?
#
loop_
_entity_poly.entity_id
_entity_poly.type
_entity_poly.pdbx_seq_one_letter_code
_entity_poly.pdbx_strand_id
1 'polypeptide(L)'
;MKEFSEYVNDIKITKCEDGGFILRNLRNNAFFSISENQIQYEDPFGNIILYHPMIPPYEVSGLRGRDNLPGLKNERIITSLPPEEILEIANRSFYADGQFHIIDFLTFTIREQDEL
;
A
#
# COMPACT_ATOMS: atom_id res chain seq x y z
N MET A 1 10.82 -5.92 -20.97
CA MET A 1 9.82 -5.91 -19.89
C MET A 1 9.11 -4.58 -19.95
N LYS A 2 7.79 -4.57 -20.20
CA LYS A 2 7.00 -3.33 -20.32
C LYS A 2 6.08 -3.23 -19.11
N GLU A 3 6.55 -2.55 -18.07
CA GLU A 3 5.67 -2.10 -17.00
C GLU A 3 4.74 -1.02 -17.57
N PHE A 4 3.43 -1.26 -17.52
CA PHE A 4 2.47 -0.22 -17.86
C PHE A 4 2.22 0.61 -16.60
N SER A 5 2.70 1.84 -16.60
CA SER A 5 2.39 2.81 -15.56
C SER A 5 1.46 3.86 -16.11
N GLU A 6 0.38 4.13 -15.39
CA GLU A 6 -0.51 5.26 -15.61
C GLU A 6 -0.47 6.19 -14.40
N TYR A 7 -0.86 7.44 -14.63
CA TYR A 7 -0.94 8.46 -13.60
C TYR A 7 -2.36 9.00 -13.59
N VAL A 8 -3.03 8.84 -12.46
CA VAL A 8 -4.35 9.42 -12.22
C VAL A 8 -4.15 10.45 -11.13
N ASN A 9 -4.10 11.72 -11.54
CA ASN A 9 -3.76 12.84 -10.65
C ASN A 9 -2.41 12.59 -9.94
N ASP A 10 -2.40 12.60 -8.61
CA ASP A 10 -1.22 12.35 -7.78
C ASP A 10 -1.02 10.87 -7.44
N ILE A 11 -1.70 9.96 -8.12
CA ILE A 11 -1.56 8.52 -7.90
C ILE A 11 -0.87 7.90 -9.10
N LYS A 12 0.29 7.30 -8.87
CA LYS A 12 0.95 6.43 -9.85
C LYS A 12 0.41 5.01 -9.68
N ILE A 13 -0.03 4.43 -10.77
CA ILE A 13 -0.54 3.06 -10.84
C ILE A 13 0.37 2.29 -11.78
N THR A 14 0.90 1.16 -11.33
CA THR A 14 1.73 0.27 -12.12
C THR A 14 1.08 -1.10 -12.14
N LYS A 15 0.76 -1.58 -13.34
CA LYS A 15 0.27 -2.94 -13.55
C LYS A 15 1.45 -3.88 -13.75
N CYS A 16 1.49 -4.95 -12.97
CA CYS A 16 2.54 -5.95 -12.99
C CYS A 16 2.19 -7.09 -13.97
N GLU A 17 3.22 -7.81 -14.46
CA GLU A 17 3.04 -8.90 -15.43
C GLU A 17 2.28 -10.12 -14.83
N ASP A 18 2.32 -10.27 -13.51
CA ASP A 18 1.60 -11.29 -12.73
C ASP A 18 0.10 -10.93 -12.52
N GLY A 19 -0.38 -9.83 -13.10
CA GLY A 19 -1.74 -9.35 -12.93
C GLY A 19 -1.94 -8.53 -11.65
N GLY A 20 -0.89 -8.32 -10.85
CA GLY A 20 -0.89 -7.47 -9.68
C GLY A 20 -0.90 -5.98 -10.00
N PHE A 21 -1.10 -5.18 -8.95
CA PHE A 21 -1.09 -3.72 -9.01
C PHE A 21 -0.19 -3.14 -7.94
N ILE A 22 0.48 -2.05 -8.30
CA ILE A 22 1.20 -1.19 -7.38
C ILE A 22 0.60 0.21 -7.49
N LEU A 23 0.25 0.79 -6.35
CA LEU A 23 -0.33 2.11 -6.20
C LEU A 23 0.59 2.94 -5.32
N ARG A 24 0.97 4.14 -5.77
CA ARG A 24 1.76 5.09 -5.00
C ARG A 24 1.05 6.44 -5.01
N ASN A 25 0.69 6.93 -3.83
CA ASN A 25 0.25 8.30 -3.67
C ASN A 25 1.48 9.21 -3.57
N LEU A 26 1.62 10.11 -4.55
CA LEU A 26 2.76 11.00 -4.67
C LEU A 26 2.70 12.18 -3.69
N ARG A 27 1.52 12.47 -3.08
CA ARG A 27 1.36 13.56 -2.10
C ARG A 27 1.86 13.18 -0.71
N ASN A 28 1.40 12.05 -0.19
CA ASN A 28 1.67 11.61 1.18
C ASN A 28 2.63 10.41 1.24
N ASN A 29 3.10 9.94 0.09
CA ASN A 29 4.00 8.81 -0.06
C ASN A 29 3.42 7.44 0.36
N ALA A 30 2.11 7.33 0.57
CA ALA A 30 1.47 6.04 0.82
C ALA A 30 1.68 5.09 -0.37
N PHE A 31 1.86 3.81 -0.05
CA PHE A 31 2.10 2.76 -1.03
C PHE A 31 1.18 1.59 -0.76
N PHE A 32 0.64 1.01 -1.83
CA PHE A 32 -0.13 -0.21 -1.76
C PHE A 32 0.29 -1.12 -2.90
N SER A 33 0.48 -2.41 -2.64
CA SER A 33 0.70 -3.40 -3.67
C SER A 33 -0.10 -4.65 -3.40
N ILE A 34 -0.68 -5.20 -4.46
CA ILE A 34 -1.35 -6.50 -4.43
C ILE A 34 -0.82 -7.37 -5.56
N SER A 35 -0.54 -8.63 -5.24
CA SER A 35 -0.27 -9.72 -6.17
C SER A 35 -1.08 -10.95 -5.78
N GLU A 36 -0.96 -12.03 -6.54
CA GLU A 36 -1.70 -13.29 -6.31
C GLU A 36 -1.60 -13.80 -4.87
N ASN A 37 -0.44 -13.62 -4.22
CA ASN A 37 -0.15 -14.22 -2.92
C ASN A 37 0.24 -13.20 -1.84
N GLN A 38 0.15 -11.90 -2.12
CA GLN A 38 0.62 -10.89 -1.18
C GLN A 38 -0.16 -9.60 -1.30
N ILE A 39 -0.49 -9.02 -0.15
CA ILE A 39 -0.90 -7.62 -0.05
C ILE A 39 0.12 -6.91 0.82
N GLN A 40 0.54 -5.72 0.43
CA GLN A 40 1.38 -4.86 1.24
C GLN A 40 0.84 -3.44 1.17
N TYR A 41 0.79 -2.80 2.33
CA TYR A 41 0.47 -1.40 2.47
C TYR A 41 1.59 -0.72 3.28
N GLU A 42 2.06 0.43 2.82
CA GLU A 42 2.90 1.33 3.58
C GLU A 42 2.12 2.63 3.78
N ASP A 43 1.88 2.98 5.04
CA ASP A 43 1.14 4.19 5.38
C ASP A 43 1.99 5.46 5.13
N PRO A 44 1.40 6.66 5.18
CA PRO A 44 2.14 7.92 5.00
C PRO A 44 3.31 8.14 5.99
N PHE A 45 3.33 7.42 7.12
CA PHE A 45 4.35 7.53 8.15
C PHE A 45 5.47 6.48 8.00
N GLY A 46 5.34 5.57 7.03
CA GLY A 46 6.30 4.52 6.74
C GLY A 46 6.10 3.22 7.53
N ASN A 47 4.94 3.04 8.18
CA ASN A 47 4.57 1.76 8.78
C ASN A 47 4.16 0.79 7.67
N ILE A 48 4.57 -0.47 7.79
CA ILE A 48 4.30 -1.49 6.78
C ILE A 48 3.31 -2.51 7.35
N ILE A 49 2.25 -2.77 6.60
CA ILE A 49 1.25 -3.79 6.90
C ILE A 49 1.24 -4.77 5.74
N LEU A 50 1.34 -6.07 6.02
CA LEU A 50 1.44 -7.10 4.98
C LEU A 50 0.56 -8.31 5.25
N TYR A 51 0.04 -8.89 4.18
CA TYR A 51 -0.59 -10.20 4.16
C TYR A 51 0.23 -11.12 3.28
N HIS A 52 0.52 -12.32 3.77
CA HIS A 52 1.06 -13.42 2.97
C HIS A 52 0.53 -14.74 3.55
N PRO A 53 0.01 -15.67 2.74
CA PRO A 53 -0.72 -16.86 3.21
C PRO A 53 0.14 -17.80 4.06
N MET A 54 1.47 -17.74 3.92
CA MET A 54 2.41 -18.53 4.72
C MET A 54 2.92 -17.82 5.98
N ILE A 55 2.52 -16.56 6.22
CA ILE A 55 2.95 -15.76 7.36
C ILE A 55 1.74 -15.66 8.31
N PRO A 56 1.79 -16.25 9.52
CA PRO A 56 0.70 -16.12 10.47
C PRO A 56 0.56 -14.64 10.90
N PRO A 57 -0.66 -14.17 11.24
CA PRO A 57 -0.85 -12.81 11.73
C PRO A 57 -0.05 -12.62 13.02
N TYR A 58 0.95 -11.76 12.94
CA TYR A 58 1.76 -11.33 14.08
C TYR A 58 1.99 -9.83 13.99
N GLU A 59 2.07 -9.19 15.15
CA GLU A 59 2.59 -7.83 15.27
C GLU A 59 4.11 -7.94 15.48
N VAL A 60 4.93 -7.50 14.52
CA VAL A 60 6.36 -7.26 14.79
C VAL A 60 6.50 -5.81 15.17
N SER A 61 6.41 -5.56 16.47
CA SER A 61 6.88 -4.30 17.03
C SER A 61 8.40 -4.25 16.85
N GLY A 62 8.85 -3.46 15.87
CA GLY A 62 10.24 -3.07 15.68
C GLY A 62 11.15 -4.17 15.10
N LEU A 63 11.51 -4.04 13.82
CA LEU A 63 12.79 -4.56 13.33
C LEU A 63 13.93 -3.78 14.00
N ARG A 64 14.24 -4.09 15.27
CA ARG A 64 15.56 -3.82 15.82
C ARG A 64 16.53 -4.81 15.20
N GLY A 65 17.40 -4.33 14.32
CA GLY A 65 18.58 -5.05 13.87
C GLY A 65 18.36 -5.96 12.65
N ARG A 66 18.40 -5.37 11.46
CA ARG A 66 19.37 -5.84 10.46
C ARG A 66 20.26 -4.66 10.12
N ASP A 67 21.29 -4.48 10.93
CA ASP A 67 22.24 -3.36 10.96
C ASP A 67 23.13 -3.24 9.71
N ASN A 68 22.64 -3.47 8.49
CA ASN A 68 23.47 -3.34 7.28
C ASN A 68 22.74 -2.82 6.03
N LEU A 69 21.59 -2.13 6.19
CA LEU A 69 21.03 -1.33 5.10
C LEU A 69 21.23 0.16 5.39
N PRO A 70 22.10 0.87 4.67
CA PRO A 70 22.34 2.29 4.88
C PRO A 70 21.08 3.09 4.52
N GLY A 71 20.35 3.56 5.54
CA GLY A 71 19.23 4.51 5.36
C GLY A 71 18.02 4.34 6.30
N LEU A 72 17.86 3.19 6.97
CA LEU A 72 16.70 2.93 7.84
C LEU A 72 16.97 3.39 9.27
N LYS A 73 16.75 4.68 9.53
CA LYS A 73 16.89 5.30 10.86
C LYS A 73 15.58 5.46 11.63
N ASN A 74 14.48 4.87 11.16
CA ASN A 74 13.16 5.03 11.78
C ASN A 74 12.58 3.66 12.14
N GLU A 75 12.03 3.57 13.35
CA GLU A 75 11.32 2.41 13.88
C GLU A 75 10.09 2.13 12.99
N ARG A 76 10.24 1.23 12.01
CA ARG A 76 9.12 0.80 11.16
C ARG A 76 8.41 -0.36 11.85
N ILE A 77 7.12 -0.21 12.06
CA ILE A 77 6.25 -1.30 12.52
C ILE A 77 5.93 -2.16 11.30
N ILE A 78 6.11 -3.48 11.44
CA ILE A 78 5.66 -4.45 10.45
C ILE A 78 4.57 -5.30 11.09
N THR A 79 3.35 -5.14 10.60
CA THR A 79 2.19 -5.88 11.12
C THR A 79 1.66 -6.81 10.04
N SER A 80 1.36 -8.06 10.41
CA SER A 80 0.62 -8.95 9.53
C SER A 80 -0.85 -9.00 9.90
N LEU A 81 -1.72 -8.60 8.97
CA LEU A 81 -3.16 -8.56 9.13
C LEU A 81 -3.87 -9.34 8.01
N PRO A 82 -5.11 -9.81 8.24
CA PRO A 82 -5.96 -10.34 7.18
C PRO A 82 -6.16 -9.33 6.04
N PRO A 83 -6.36 -9.79 4.79
CA PRO A 83 -6.56 -8.92 3.63
C PRO A 83 -7.60 -7.83 3.86
N GLU A 84 -8.73 -8.17 4.46
CA GLU A 84 -9.86 -7.26 4.66
C GLU A 84 -9.48 -6.06 5.53
N GLU A 85 -8.69 -6.30 6.58
CA GLU A 85 -8.20 -5.25 7.49
C GLU A 85 -7.18 -4.33 6.80
N ILE A 86 -6.29 -4.91 5.97
CA ILE A 86 -5.32 -4.10 5.20
C ILE A 86 -6.06 -3.18 4.23
N LEU A 87 -7.09 -3.69 3.54
CA LEU A 87 -7.90 -2.91 2.62
C LEU A 87 -8.67 -1.80 3.35
N GLU A 88 -9.19 -2.06 4.55
CA GLU A 88 -9.85 -1.04 5.37
C GLU A 88 -8.88 0.08 5.79
N ILE A 89 -7.67 -0.27 6.23
CA ILE A 89 -6.64 0.70 6.61
C ILE A 89 -6.20 1.53 5.41
N ALA A 90 -5.96 0.88 4.26
CA ALA A 90 -5.59 1.56 3.02
C ALA A 90 -6.68 2.56 2.59
N ASN A 91 -7.96 2.17 2.63
CA ASN A 91 -9.07 3.08 2.33
C ASN A 91 -9.09 4.34 3.20
N ARG A 92 -8.72 4.22 4.49
CA ARG A 92 -8.75 5.34 5.45
C ARG A 92 -7.54 6.26 5.35
N SER A 93 -6.38 5.76 4.94
CA SER A 93 -5.11 6.47 5.11
C SER A 93 -4.25 6.58 3.85
N PHE A 94 -4.64 5.93 2.74
CA PHE A 94 -3.93 6.07 1.47
C PHE A 94 -4.09 7.47 0.87
N TYR A 95 -5.24 8.12 1.04
CA TYR A 95 -5.50 9.47 0.54
C TYR A 95 -5.00 10.54 1.50
N ALA A 96 -4.40 11.59 0.96
CA ALA A 96 -4.12 12.83 1.67
C ALA A 96 -5.38 13.69 1.78
N ASP A 97 -5.44 14.56 2.78
CA ASP A 97 -6.53 15.52 2.94
C ASP A 97 -6.79 16.30 1.63
N GLY A 98 -8.06 16.36 1.22
CA GLY A 98 -8.48 17.02 -0.02
C GLY A 98 -8.26 16.23 -1.31
N GLN A 99 -7.99 14.91 -1.23
CA GLN A 99 -8.10 14.02 -2.39
C GLN A 99 -9.49 13.35 -2.40
N PHE A 100 -10.23 13.58 -3.47
CA PHE A 100 -11.61 13.10 -3.65
C PHE A 100 -11.72 11.92 -4.61
N HIS A 101 -10.62 11.48 -5.25
CA HIS A 101 -10.66 10.35 -6.16
C HIS A 101 -10.41 9.06 -5.38
N ILE A 102 -11.34 8.10 -5.45
CA ILE A 102 -11.32 6.88 -4.65
C ILE A 102 -10.99 5.69 -5.55
N ILE A 103 -9.95 4.97 -5.17
CA ILE A 103 -9.68 3.61 -5.62
C ILE A 103 -10.45 2.73 -4.65
N ASP A 104 -11.44 2.03 -5.16
CA ASP A 104 -12.05 0.95 -4.42
C ASP A 104 -11.02 -0.18 -4.33
N PHE A 105 -10.32 -0.30 -3.21
CA PHE A 105 -9.31 -1.33 -3.00
C PHE A 105 -9.92 -2.76 -2.94
N LEU A 106 -11.23 -2.90 -2.76
CA LEU A 106 -11.90 -4.20 -2.80
C LEU A 106 -12.17 -4.65 -4.24
N THR A 107 -12.58 -3.72 -5.10
CA THR A 107 -12.91 -4.01 -6.52
C THR A 107 -11.83 -3.59 -7.51
N PHE A 108 -10.72 -3.02 -7.02
CA PHE A 108 -9.63 -2.42 -7.79
C PHE A 108 -10.12 -1.46 -8.89
N THR A 109 -11.22 -0.77 -8.62
CA THR A 109 -11.85 0.16 -9.57
C THR A 109 -11.53 1.59 -9.16
N ILE A 110 -11.03 2.39 -10.10
CA ILE A 110 -10.78 3.82 -9.90
C ILE A 110 -12.08 4.57 -10.22
N ARG A 111 -12.55 5.40 -9.28
CA ARG A 111 -13.71 6.27 -9.48
C ARG A 111 -13.32 7.70 -9.15
N GLU A 112 -13.79 8.64 -9.95
CA GLU A 112 -13.88 10.03 -9.50
C GLU A 112 -14.98 10.07 -8.43
N GLN A 113 -14.77 10.68 -7.25
CA GLN A 113 -15.96 11.08 -6.48
C GLN A 113 -16.66 12.13 -7.33
N ASP A 114 -17.90 11.83 -7.69
CA ASP A 114 -18.83 12.89 -8.04
C ASP A 114 -18.91 13.84 -6.83
N GLU A 115 -18.59 15.12 -7.06
CA GLU A 115 -18.85 16.19 -6.10
C GLU A 115 -20.33 16.14 -5.71
N LEU A 116 -20.63 15.84 -4.44
CA LEU A 116 -21.97 15.97 -3.87
C LEU A 116 -22.28 17.43 -3.54
#